data_AF-A0AAI9GIC5-F1
#
_entry.id   AF-A0AAI9GIC5-F1
#
_cell.length_a   1.000
_cell.length_b   1.000
_cell.length_c   1.000
_cell.angle_alpha   90.00
_cell.angle_beta   90.00
_cell.angle_gamma   90.00
#
_symmetry.space_group_name_H-M   'P 1'
#
loop_
_entity.id
_entity.type
_entity.pdbx_description
1 polymer ?
#
loop_
_entity_poly.entity_id
_entity_poly.type
_entity_poly.pdbx_seq_one_letter_code
_entity_poly.pdbx_strand_id
1 'polypeptide(L)'
;MHINQIDLIAAISSEIEKQIPGIPAEPRYMNAIIKAATLVCDEFKKPFVKASEGMGLAAWLASDDVGASSKYMASVLSGQFSAPHHYPLDGADLCRCIRLLEAVPELASQLHKMKACSPQWSAVIDNWDKWKVLYDAGEGKKLYLEMKSTYKSLRD
;
A
#
# COMPACT_ATOMS: atom_id res chain seq x y z
N MET A 1 -13.87 -1.37 -13.55
CA MET A 1 -15.19 -1.43 -12.87
C MET A 1 -16.06 -0.30 -13.41
N HIS A 2 -17.40 -0.38 -13.35
CA HIS A 2 -18.26 0.72 -13.80
C HIS A 2 -19.16 1.18 -12.65
N ILE A 3 -19.05 2.46 -12.28
CA ILE A 3 -19.88 3.11 -11.26
C ILE A 3 -20.89 3.99 -11.99
N ASN A 4 -22.19 3.80 -11.73
CA ASN A 4 -23.21 4.72 -12.22
C ASN A 4 -23.08 6.06 -11.48
N GLN A 5 -22.70 7.10 -12.22
CA GLN A 5 -22.43 8.42 -11.66
C GLN A 5 -23.70 9.07 -11.07
N ILE A 6 -24.87 8.86 -11.69
CA ILE A 6 -26.13 9.46 -11.23
C ILE A 6 -26.50 8.89 -9.86
N ASP A 7 -26.40 7.58 -9.70
CA ASP A 7 -26.69 6.90 -8.43
C ASP A 7 -25.71 7.33 -7.33
N LEU A 8 -24.43 7.52 -7.69
CA LEU A 8 -23.41 8.02 -6.76
C LEU A 8 -23.69 9.46 -6.31
N ILE A 9 -24.08 10.35 -7.24
CA ILE A 9 -24.49 11.72 -6.92
C ILE A 9 -25.68 11.71 -5.95
N ALA A 10 -26.69 10.89 -6.22
CA ALA A 10 -27.87 10.77 -5.37
C ALA A 10 -27.51 10.26 -3.97
N ALA A 11 -26.62 9.26 -3.87
CA ALA A 11 -26.15 8.73 -2.59
C ALA A 11 -25.38 9.77 -1.77
N ILE A 12 -24.46 10.51 -2.39
CA ILE A 12 -23.70 11.58 -1.72
C ILE A 12 -24.66 12.69 -1.24
N SER A 13 -25.60 13.11 -2.09
CA SER A 13 -26.59 14.13 -1.74
C SER A 13 -27.47 13.70 -0.57
N SER A 14 -27.93 12.45 -0.56
CA SER A 14 -28.74 11.91 0.54
C SER A 14 -27.96 11.85 1.85
N GLU A 15 -26.68 11.52 1.80
CA GLU A 15 -25.83 11.47 2.99
C GLU A 15 -25.56 12.87 3.55
N ILE A 16 -25.34 13.87 2.69
CA ILE A 16 -25.16 15.27 3.12
C ILE A 16 -26.43 15.80 3.81
N GLU A 17 -27.63 15.54 3.26
CA GLU A 17 -28.89 15.95 3.89
C GLU A 17 -29.09 15.34 5.28
N LYS A 18 -28.69 14.07 5.48
CA LYS A 18 -28.74 13.44 6.82
C LYS A 18 -27.83 14.13 7.83
N GLN A 19 -26.63 14.53 7.39
CA GLN A 19 -25.65 15.19 8.24
C GLN A 19 -25.97 16.67 8.46
N ILE A 20 -26.63 17.32 7.51
CA ILE A 20 -27.03 18.73 7.53
C ILE A 20 -28.50 18.84 7.11
N PRO A 21 -29.45 18.57 8.03
CA PRO A 21 -30.88 18.63 7.71
C PRO A 21 -31.31 20.02 7.27
N GLY A 22 -32.09 20.09 6.19
CA GLY A 22 -32.59 21.35 5.63
C GLY A 22 -31.53 22.13 4.87
N ILE A 23 -30.46 21.48 4.39
CA ILE A 23 -29.45 22.15 3.58
C ILE A 23 -30.11 22.77 2.32
N PRO A 24 -29.88 24.05 2.03
CA PRO A 24 -30.45 24.68 0.86
C PRO A 24 -29.99 24.01 -0.44
N ALA A 25 -30.93 23.77 -1.35
CA ALA A 25 -30.65 23.24 -2.69
C ALA A 25 -30.00 24.31 -3.60
N GLU A 26 -28.76 24.68 -3.29
CA GLU A 26 -28.01 25.66 -4.08
C GLU A 26 -27.15 24.98 -5.16
N PRO A 27 -27.07 25.54 -6.38
CA PRO A 27 -26.28 24.98 -7.47
C PRO A 27 -24.80 24.74 -7.12
N ARG A 28 -24.21 25.56 -6.24
CA ARG A 28 -22.81 25.39 -5.82
C ARG A 28 -22.56 24.08 -5.06
N TYR A 29 -23.52 23.62 -4.26
CA TYR A 29 -23.41 22.38 -3.52
C TYR A 29 -23.57 21.18 -4.43
N MET A 30 -24.56 21.22 -5.33
CA MET A 30 -24.74 20.19 -6.34
C MET A 30 -23.52 20.06 -7.26
N ASN A 31 -22.94 21.18 -7.69
CA ASN A 31 -21.72 21.18 -8.51
C ASN A 31 -20.52 20.56 -7.77
N ALA A 32 -20.40 20.75 -6.46
CA ALA A 32 -19.36 20.11 -5.65
C ALA A 32 -19.55 18.60 -5.56
N ILE A 33 -20.79 18.14 -5.36
CA ILE A 33 -21.15 16.71 -5.34
C ILE A 33 -20.84 16.05 -6.69
N ILE A 34 -21.22 16.70 -7.80
CA ILE A 34 -20.93 16.20 -9.15
C ILE A 34 -19.41 16.07 -9.35
N LYS A 35 -18.62 17.08 -8.95
CA LYS A 35 -17.15 17.00 -9.03
C LYS A 35 -16.58 15.83 -8.23
N ALA A 36 -17.06 15.62 -7.00
CA ALA A 36 -16.63 14.49 -6.17
C ALA A 36 -16.98 13.15 -6.84
N ALA A 37 -18.21 13.00 -7.35
CA ALA A 37 -18.64 11.79 -8.04
C ALA A 37 -17.83 11.53 -9.32
N THR A 38 -17.54 12.57 -10.12
CA THR A 38 -16.66 12.47 -11.29
C THR A 38 -15.27 11.96 -10.92
N LEU A 39 -14.64 12.54 -9.90
CA LEU A 39 -13.32 12.12 -9.45
C LEU A 39 -13.30 10.63 -9.07
N VAL A 40 -14.31 10.17 -8.33
CA VAL A 40 -14.44 8.76 -7.95
C VAL A 40 -14.64 7.88 -9.18
N CYS A 41 -15.59 8.22 -10.05
CA CYS A 41 -15.85 7.45 -11.26
C CYS A 41 -14.61 7.36 -12.17
N ASP A 42 -13.85 8.45 -12.31
CA ASP A 42 -12.65 8.48 -13.13
C ASP A 42 -11.51 7.67 -12.53
N GLU A 43 -11.35 7.65 -11.21
CA GLU A 43 -10.37 6.79 -10.55
C GLU A 43 -10.70 5.30 -10.77
N PHE A 44 -11.96 4.90 -10.58
CA PHE A 44 -12.39 3.50 -10.75
C PHE A 44 -12.43 3.01 -12.21
N LYS A 45 -12.34 3.93 -13.18
CA LYS A 45 -12.14 3.59 -14.60
C LYS A 45 -10.68 3.23 -14.91
N LYS A 46 -9.72 3.74 -14.12
CA LYS A 46 -8.31 3.43 -14.34
C LYS A 46 -8.05 1.95 -14.08
N PRO A 47 -7.20 1.28 -14.88
CA PRO A 47 -6.77 -0.06 -14.56
C PRO A 47 -5.93 -0.01 -13.27
N PHE A 48 -6.13 -1.00 -12.40
CA PHE A 48 -5.24 -1.21 -11.27
C PHE A 48 -3.85 -1.60 -11.79
N VAL A 49 -2.85 -0.78 -11.52
CA VAL A 49 -1.48 -1.00 -11.96
C VAL A 49 -0.73 -1.75 -10.87
N LYS A 50 -0.64 -3.07 -11.02
CA LYS A 50 0.18 -3.90 -10.13
C LYS A 50 1.67 -3.76 -10.48
N ALA A 51 2.55 -3.99 -9.50
CA ALA A 51 3.96 -4.13 -9.78
C ALA A 51 4.22 -5.33 -10.71
N SER A 52 5.16 -5.17 -11.64
CA SER A 52 5.61 -6.22 -12.56
C SER A 52 7.13 -6.33 -12.52
N GLU A 53 7.63 -7.54 -12.79
CA GLU A 53 9.07 -7.84 -12.76
C GLU A 53 9.86 -6.87 -13.64
N GLY A 54 10.95 -6.32 -13.09
CA GLY A 54 11.87 -5.45 -13.81
C GLY A 54 11.30 -4.10 -14.30
N MET A 55 10.12 -3.66 -13.83
CA MET A 55 9.54 -2.38 -14.25
C MET A 55 10.38 -1.15 -13.82
N GLY A 56 11.27 -1.32 -12.85
CA GLY A 56 12.15 -0.28 -12.34
C GLY A 56 11.49 0.63 -11.30
N LEU A 57 12.34 1.36 -10.55
CA LEU A 57 11.91 2.10 -9.36
C LEU A 57 10.86 3.18 -9.65
N ALA A 58 11.02 3.95 -10.73
CA ALA A 58 10.09 5.03 -11.07
C ALA A 58 8.70 4.50 -11.44
N ALA A 59 8.64 3.42 -12.22
CA ALA A 59 7.37 2.81 -12.60
C ALA A 59 6.72 2.11 -11.40
N TRP A 60 7.50 1.44 -10.56
CA TRP A 60 7.02 0.87 -9.31
C TRP A 60 6.43 1.94 -8.38
N LEU A 61 7.11 3.09 -8.20
CA LEU A 61 6.61 4.20 -7.37
C LEU A 61 5.29 4.79 -7.87
N ALA A 62 5.01 4.67 -9.17
CA ALA A 62 3.77 5.12 -9.81
C ALA A 62 2.67 4.05 -9.85
N SER A 63 2.97 2.82 -9.39
CA SER A 63 2.02 1.71 -9.34
C SER A 63 1.13 1.75 -8.09
N ASP A 64 0.03 1.00 -8.13
CA ASP A 64 -0.89 0.82 -7.00
C ASP A 64 -0.39 -0.23 -5.97
N ASP A 65 0.83 -0.75 -6.14
CA ASP A 65 1.41 -1.82 -5.31
C ASP A 65 2.44 -1.29 -4.28
N VAL A 66 2.46 0.02 -4.06
CA VAL A 66 3.35 0.70 -3.11
C VAL A 66 2.68 0.81 -1.75
N GLY A 67 3.29 0.24 -0.71
CA GLY A 67 2.90 0.48 0.68
C GLY A 67 3.97 1.16 1.51
N ALA A 68 3.64 1.53 2.75
CA ALA A 68 4.52 2.31 3.61
C ALA A 68 5.86 1.60 3.91
N SER A 69 5.81 0.31 4.26
CA SER A 69 7.00 -0.53 4.53
C SER A 69 7.91 -0.65 3.30
N SER A 70 7.34 -0.98 2.14
CA SER A 70 8.08 -1.12 0.88
C SER A 70 8.61 0.22 0.39
N LYS A 71 7.88 1.31 0.57
CA LYS A 71 8.33 2.67 0.21
C LYS A 71 9.50 3.12 1.07
N TYR A 72 9.46 2.82 2.38
CA TYR A 72 10.60 3.02 3.25
C TYR A 72 11.82 2.20 2.80
N MET A 73 11.63 0.91 2.52
CA MET A 73 12.70 0.04 2.01
C MET A 73 13.30 0.58 0.71
N ALA A 74 12.49 0.94 -0.28
CA ALA A 74 12.96 1.55 -1.52
C ALA A 74 13.74 2.85 -1.27
N SER A 75 13.30 3.70 -0.33
CA SER A 75 13.99 4.94 0.01
C SER A 75 15.41 4.69 0.55
N VAL A 76 15.56 3.70 1.44
CA VAL A 76 16.84 3.32 2.05
C VAL A 76 17.76 2.64 1.03
N LEU A 77 17.24 1.68 0.27
CA LEU A 77 18.04 0.87 -0.64
C LEU A 77 18.49 1.64 -1.88
N SER A 78 17.63 2.52 -2.41
CA SER A 78 17.96 3.33 -3.59
C SER A 78 18.72 4.61 -3.25
N GLY A 79 18.48 5.20 -2.07
CA GLY A 79 19.00 6.52 -1.71
C GLY A 79 18.47 7.68 -2.58
N GLN A 80 17.44 7.45 -3.40
CA GLN A 80 16.95 8.45 -4.37
C GLN A 80 15.86 9.38 -3.81
N PHE A 81 15.24 9.01 -2.69
CA PHE A 81 14.19 9.79 -2.04
C PHE A 81 14.13 9.45 -0.55
N SER A 82 13.32 10.19 0.20
CA SER A 82 13.07 9.94 1.63
C SER A 82 11.62 9.49 1.86
N ALA A 83 11.44 8.53 2.75
CA ALA A 83 10.12 8.09 3.21
C ALA A 83 10.13 7.95 4.74
N PRO A 84 8.98 8.17 5.41
CA PRO A 84 8.86 7.95 6.85
C PRO A 84 9.26 6.53 7.24
N HIS A 85 9.90 6.39 8.40
CA HIS A 85 10.26 5.08 8.93
C HIS A 85 9.01 4.20 9.08
N HIS A 86 9.05 3.03 8.44
CA HIS A 86 8.03 2.00 8.54
C HIS A 86 8.67 0.63 8.33
N TYR A 87 8.07 -0.42 8.89
CA TYR A 87 8.48 -1.81 8.69
C TYR A 87 7.24 -2.68 8.37
N PRO A 88 7.39 -3.90 7.84
CA PRO A 88 6.25 -4.78 7.60
C PRO A 88 5.55 -5.15 8.91
N LEU A 89 4.26 -4.87 9.06
CA LEU A 89 3.50 -5.23 10.27
C LEU A 89 2.88 -6.62 10.16
N ASP A 90 2.60 -7.05 8.92
CA ASP A 90 1.98 -8.33 8.61
C ASP A 90 2.48 -8.90 7.28
N GLY A 91 1.92 -10.06 6.91
CA GLY A 91 2.26 -10.73 5.66
C GLY A 91 1.97 -9.86 4.43
N ALA A 92 0.87 -9.09 4.40
CA ALA A 92 0.53 -8.25 3.26
C ALA A 92 1.54 -7.12 3.05
N ASP A 93 2.02 -6.53 4.14
CA ASP A 93 3.13 -5.56 4.09
C ASP A 93 4.43 -6.18 3.58
N LEU A 94 4.76 -7.39 4.04
CA LEU A 94 5.94 -8.12 3.58
C LEU A 94 5.86 -8.45 2.09
N CYS A 95 4.67 -8.86 1.62
CA CYS A 95 4.46 -9.18 0.21
C CYS A 95 4.76 -7.98 -0.70
N ARG A 96 4.39 -6.76 -0.29
CA ARG A 96 4.73 -5.53 -1.02
C ARG A 96 6.24 -5.28 -1.06
N CYS A 97 6.97 -5.60 0.02
CA CYS A 97 8.43 -5.53 0.03
C CYS A 97 9.07 -6.57 -0.91
N ILE A 98 8.53 -7.80 -0.96
CA ILE A 98 9.01 -8.83 -1.89
C ILE A 98 8.78 -8.39 -3.34
N ARG A 99 7.56 -7.93 -3.67
CA ARG A 99 7.23 -7.44 -5.02
C ARG A 99 8.02 -6.20 -5.44
N LEU A 100 8.47 -5.37 -4.50
CA LEU A 100 9.43 -4.30 -4.80
C LEU A 100 10.74 -4.87 -5.35
N LEU A 101 11.29 -5.93 -4.75
CA LEU A 101 12.56 -6.52 -5.22
C LEU A 101 12.39 -7.25 -6.56
N GLU A 102 11.20 -7.80 -6.84
CA GLU A 102 10.87 -8.34 -8.17
C GLU A 102 10.77 -7.22 -9.21
N ALA A 103 10.13 -6.10 -8.85
CA ALA A 103 9.99 -4.93 -9.71
C ALA A 103 11.31 -4.19 -9.96
N VAL A 104 12.23 -4.23 -9.00
CA VAL A 104 13.49 -3.47 -8.98
C VAL A 104 14.65 -4.38 -8.52
N PRO A 105 15.04 -5.40 -9.33
CA PRO A 105 15.99 -6.45 -8.92
C PRO A 105 17.36 -5.92 -8.46
N GLU A 106 17.78 -4.76 -8.95
CA GLU A 106 19.04 -4.11 -8.56
C GLU A 106 19.12 -3.81 -7.05
N LEU A 107 17.97 -3.61 -6.40
CA LEU A 107 17.91 -3.34 -4.95
C LEU A 107 18.16 -4.59 -4.10
N ALA A 108 17.99 -5.80 -4.65
CA ALA A 108 18.13 -7.05 -3.90
C ALA A 108 19.54 -7.21 -3.31
N SER A 109 20.57 -6.77 -4.03
CA SER A 109 21.96 -6.78 -3.57
C SER A 109 22.19 -5.94 -2.30
N GLN A 110 21.33 -4.94 -2.07
CA GLN A 110 21.42 -3.99 -0.98
C GLN A 110 20.55 -4.36 0.23
N LEU A 111 19.74 -5.41 0.14
CA LEU A 111 18.73 -5.77 1.14
C LEU A 111 19.30 -5.87 2.58
N HIS A 112 20.54 -6.34 2.71
CA HIS A 112 21.25 -6.44 3.99
C HIS A 112 21.35 -5.10 4.74
N LYS A 113 21.33 -3.95 4.05
CA LYS A 113 21.38 -2.61 4.66
C LYS A 113 20.18 -2.35 5.56
N MET A 114 19.03 -2.98 5.30
CA MET A 114 17.84 -2.80 6.11
C MET A 114 18.05 -3.23 7.57
N LYS A 115 18.98 -4.16 7.85
CA LYS A 115 19.29 -4.60 9.22
C LYS A 115 19.64 -3.45 10.17
N ALA A 116 20.29 -2.41 9.66
CA ALA A 116 20.71 -1.26 10.46
C ALA A 116 19.58 -0.24 10.72
N CYS A 117 18.41 -0.39 10.09
CA CYS A 117 17.33 0.60 10.17
C CYS A 117 16.55 0.52 11.49
N SER A 118 16.32 -0.67 12.03
CA SER A 118 15.64 -0.90 13.32
C SER A 118 15.73 -2.37 13.76
N PRO A 119 15.44 -2.70 15.03
CA PRO A 119 15.31 -4.08 15.48
C PRO A 119 14.29 -4.89 14.66
N GLN A 120 13.19 -4.25 14.24
CA GLN A 120 12.15 -4.89 13.43
C GLN A 120 12.66 -5.21 12.03
N TRP A 121 13.40 -4.30 11.38
CA TRP A 121 14.01 -4.60 10.09
C TRP A 121 15.12 -5.64 10.19
N SER A 122 15.93 -5.63 11.25
CA SER A 122 16.88 -6.73 11.50
C SER A 122 16.16 -8.08 11.52
N ALA A 123 15.09 -8.18 12.32
CA ALA A 123 14.31 -9.41 12.40
C ALA A 123 13.65 -9.81 11.07
N VAL A 124 13.18 -8.84 10.27
CA VAL A 124 12.65 -9.08 8.92
C VAL A 124 13.72 -9.68 8.01
N ILE A 125 14.93 -9.10 7.99
CA ILE A 125 16.00 -9.61 7.13
C ILE A 125 16.52 -10.97 7.63
N ASP A 126 16.63 -11.17 8.93
CA ASP A 126 17.07 -12.45 9.52
C ASP A 126 16.09 -13.61 9.21
N ASN A 127 14.81 -13.30 8.99
CA ASN A 127 13.78 -14.29 8.63
C ASN A 127 13.36 -14.23 7.15
N TRP A 128 14.04 -13.44 6.32
CA TRP A 128 13.57 -13.09 4.97
C TRP A 128 13.24 -14.32 4.12
N ASP A 129 14.18 -15.24 3.98
CA ASP A 129 14.01 -16.43 3.14
C ASP A 129 12.91 -17.35 3.67
N LYS A 130 12.85 -17.55 4.99
CA LYS A 130 11.79 -18.36 5.64
C LYS A 130 10.40 -17.77 5.36
N TRP A 131 10.26 -16.46 5.54
CA TRP A 131 8.97 -15.80 5.35
C TRP A 131 8.58 -15.70 3.88
N LYS A 132 9.55 -15.52 2.97
CA LYS A 132 9.32 -15.59 1.53
C LYS A 132 8.81 -16.98 1.11
N VAL A 133 9.39 -18.06 1.65
CA VAL A 133 8.90 -19.42 1.38
C VAL A 133 7.44 -19.60 1.83
N LEU A 134 7.07 -19.09 3.02
CA LEU A 134 5.68 -19.14 3.48
C LEU A 134 4.74 -18.32 2.59
N TYR A 135 5.20 -17.16 2.12
CA TYR A 135 4.46 -16.33 1.16
C TYR A 135 4.23 -17.07 -0.15
N ASP A 136 5.30 -17.58 -0.78
CA ASP A 136 5.26 -18.28 -2.06
C ASP A 136 4.37 -19.54 -1.99
N ALA A 137 4.32 -20.20 -0.83
CA ALA A 137 3.48 -21.36 -0.57
C ALA A 137 1.99 -21.01 -0.29
N GLY A 138 1.62 -19.73 -0.21
CA GLY A 138 0.26 -19.29 0.14
C GLY A 138 -0.09 -19.49 1.62
N GLU A 139 0.89 -19.71 2.49
CA GLU A 139 0.74 -20.03 3.91
C GLU A 139 0.56 -18.78 4.78
N GLY A 140 -0.34 -17.89 4.37
CA GLY A 140 -0.51 -16.56 4.97
C GLY A 140 -0.81 -16.57 6.47
N LYS A 141 -1.56 -17.58 6.96
CA LYS A 141 -1.83 -17.74 8.39
C LYS A 141 -0.57 -18.09 9.19
N LYS A 142 0.28 -18.98 8.67
CA LYS A 142 1.56 -19.33 9.30
C LYS A 142 2.50 -18.14 9.30
N LEU A 143 2.61 -17.46 8.16
CA LEU A 143 3.40 -16.23 8.03
C LEU A 143 3.00 -15.17 9.05
N TYR A 144 1.69 -14.91 9.19
CA TYR A 144 1.18 -13.95 10.18
C TYR A 144 1.57 -14.33 11.62
N LEU A 145 1.40 -15.60 12.00
CA LEU A 145 1.74 -16.07 13.35
C LEU A 145 3.24 -15.97 13.63
N GLU A 146 4.08 -16.33 12.66
CA GLU A 146 5.53 -16.21 12.72
C GLU A 146 5.97 -14.76 12.93
N MET A 147 5.54 -13.84 12.06
CA MET A 147 5.86 -12.41 12.16
C MET A 147 5.40 -11.83 13.51
N LYS A 148 4.18 -12.16 13.94
CA LYS A 148 3.64 -11.71 15.23
C LYS A 148 4.48 -12.21 16.40
N SER A 149 4.89 -13.48 16.38
CA SER A 149 5.75 -14.06 17.42
C SER A 149 7.11 -13.37 17.46
N THR A 150 7.74 -13.18 16.30
CA THR A 150 9.03 -12.50 16.16
C THR A 150 8.97 -11.06 16.67
N TYR A 151 7.94 -10.29 16.32
CA TYR A 151 7.84 -8.91 16.81
C TYR A 151 7.49 -8.81 18.28
N LYS A 152 6.79 -9.80 18.84
CA LYS A 152 6.54 -9.87 20.28
C LYS A 152 7.85 -10.02 21.05
N SER A 153 8.75 -10.90 20.62
CA SER A 153 10.03 -11.14 21.29
C SER A 153 11.03 -9.98 21.18
N LEU A 154 10.76 -8.95 20.37
CA LEU A 154 11.58 -7.73 20.31
C LEU A 154 11.17 -6.68 21.36
N ARG A 155 10.02 -6.87 22.01
CA ARG A 155 9.50 -5.95 23.03
C ARG A 155 9.81 -6.43 24.46
N ASP A 156 10.28 -7.66 24.58
CA ASP A 156 10.71 -8.32 25.82
C ASP A 156 12.23 -8.14 25.99
#